data_AF-A0A315WQJ7-F1
#
_entry.id   AF-A0A315WQJ7-F1
#
_cell.length_a   1.000
_cell.length_b   1.000
_cell.length_c   1.000
_cell.angle_alpha   90.00
_cell.angle_beta   90.00
_cell.angle_gamma   90.00
#
_symmetry.space_group_name_H-M   'P 1'
#
loop_
_entity.id
_entity.type
_entity.pdbx_description
1 polymer ?
#
loop_
_entity_poly.entity_id
_entity_poly.type
_entity_poly.pdbx_seq_one_letter_code
_entity_poly.pdbx_strand_id
1 'polypeptide(L)'
;MASAARGQAQQSRVESRLLKRKMKAHIIPCGWGNQGEYVLLPHPSCAIHALWQYCETIGEGFKDARIFVLPYALVPENVAEDLVEMSEMGANVVCFEQEKDGWPFLKRRQRLDQPSANVVTQLLLDAIGGEEKPDNPSAYIADAVASCPQLVVVSNAVASCDLVSKQRYRFVRDGIDALVELIGLKGQIGGTLEDFFWKWKLDLAQSGGDNIKLDVYLDGRSVHKETSCIHLKKGDHTNPQNCPRIYYQAVALPSGYYVFLLYVGPHREGDLEKIHHLDST
;
A
#
# COMPACT_ATOMS: atom_id res chain seq x y z
N MET A 1 -26.74 20.97 16.80
CA MET A 1 -25.32 21.05 17.23
C MET A 1 -24.65 19.69 17.40
N ALA A 2 -25.25 18.68 18.06
CA ALA A 2 -24.60 17.37 18.27
C ALA A 2 -24.32 16.54 16.98
N SER A 3 -25.07 16.76 15.89
CA SER A 3 -24.87 16.06 14.60
C SER A 3 -23.62 16.53 13.86
N ALA A 4 -23.32 17.83 13.87
CA ALA A 4 -22.17 18.40 13.19
C ALA A 4 -20.85 17.95 13.87
N ALA A 5 -20.83 17.92 15.20
CA ALA A 5 -19.67 17.46 15.98
C ALA A 5 -19.30 15.99 15.74
N ARG A 6 -20.29 15.11 15.51
CA ARG A 6 -20.02 13.69 15.18
C ARG A 6 -19.59 13.48 13.73
N GLY A 7 -20.13 14.26 12.78
CA GLY A 7 -19.67 14.25 11.39
C GLY A 7 -18.20 14.67 11.27
N GLN A 8 -17.82 15.71 12.01
CA GLN A 8 -16.44 16.20 12.06
C GLN A 8 -15.47 15.18 12.68
N ALA A 9 -15.89 14.44 13.72
CA ALA A 9 -15.06 13.39 14.31
C ALA A 9 -14.82 12.19 13.37
N GLN A 10 -15.81 11.78 12.57
CA GLN A 10 -15.62 10.71 11.59
C GLN A 10 -14.80 11.17 10.39
N GLN A 11 -15.00 12.41 9.93
CA GLN A 11 -14.15 13.04 8.91
C GLN A 11 -12.67 13.02 9.36
N SER A 12 -12.38 13.53 10.55
CA SER A 12 -11.00 13.55 11.08
C SER A 12 -10.41 12.15 11.24
N ARG A 13 -11.23 11.12 11.51
CA ARG A 13 -10.78 9.73 11.58
C ARG A 13 -10.39 9.17 10.22
N VAL A 14 -11.20 9.40 9.18
CA VAL A 14 -10.90 8.97 7.81
C VAL A 14 -9.65 9.69 7.31
N GLU A 15 -9.57 11.01 7.48
CA GLU A 15 -8.41 11.83 7.13
C GLU A 15 -7.14 11.32 7.82
N SER A 16 -7.20 11.05 9.13
CA SER A 16 -6.04 10.54 9.88
C SER A 16 -5.56 9.18 9.35
N ARG A 17 -6.47 8.28 8.97
CA ARG A 17 -6.09 6.96 8.41
C ARG A 17 -5.55 7.09 6.99
N LEU A 18 -6.13 7.96 6.15
CA LEU A 18 -5.60 8.25 4.81
C LEU A 18 -4.22 8.92 4.86
N LEU A 19 -4.00 9.86 5.80
CA LEU A 19 -2.71 10.50 6.00
C LEU A 19 -1.62 9.49 6.40
N LYS A 20 -1.95 8.48 7.23
CA LYS A 20 -1.04 7.36 7.52
C LYS A 20 -0.67 6.58 6.25
N ARG A 21 -1.60 6.48 5.30
CA ARG A 21 -1.38 5.92 3.95
C ARG A 21 -0.72 6.92 2.97
N LYS A 22 -0.31 8.13 3.43
CA LYS A 22 0.19 9.26 2.61
C LYS A 22 -0.78 9.72 1.52
N MET A 23 -2.06 9.46 1.70
CA MET A 23 -3.11 9.95 0.83
C MET A 23 -3.76 11.17 1.46
N LYS A 24 -4.11 12.14 0.63
CA LYS A 24 -4.96 13.26 1.02
C LYS A 24 -6.30 13.08 0.32
N ALA A 25 -7.38 13.40 1.03
CA ALA A 25 -8.72 13.41 0.46
C ALA A 25 -9.39 14.74 0.81
N HIS A 26 -10.14 15.27 -0.15
CA HIS A 26 -11.11 16.33 0.09
C HIS A 26 -12.43 15.66 0.45
N ILE A 27 -12.91 15.90 1.67
CA ILE A 27 -14.12 15.25 2.18
C ILE A 27 -15.26 16.26 2.21
N ILE A 28 -16.33 15.96 1.49
CA ILE A 28 -17.62 16.64 1.61
C ILE A 28 -18.45 15.84 2.62
N PRO A 29 -18.60 16.31 3.87
CA PRO A 29 -19.30 15.55 4.89
C PRO A 29 -20.80 15.45 4.60
N CYS A 30 -21.44 14.46 5.21
CA CYS A 30 -22.89 14.41 5.32
C CYS A 30 -23.33 14.65 6.77
N GLY A 31 -24.55 15.16 6.93
CA GLY A 31 -25.18 15.35 8.23
C GLY A 31 -26.65 14.98 8.19
N TRP A 32 -27.30 15.11 9.34
CA TRP A 32 -28.70 14.71 9.50
C TRP A 32 -29.64 15.80 8.97
N GLY A 33 -30.39 15.48 7.93
CA GLY A 33 -31.43 16.32 7.35
C GLY A 33 -32.70 16.36 8.18
N ASN A 34 -33.59 17.31 7.84
CA ASN A 34 -34.83 17.55 8.59
C ASN A 34 -35.85 16.41 8.48
N GLN A 35 -35.81 15.60 7.41
CA GLN A 35 -36.72 14.46 7.26
C GLN A 35 -36.10 13.13 7.73
N GLY A 36 -34.90 13.19 8.32
CA GLY A 36 -34.20 12.06 8.92
C GLY A 36 -33.42 11.21 7.92
N GLU A 37 -32.92 11.84 6.87
CA GLU A 37 -31.95 11.28 5.93
C GLU A 37 -30.58 11.92 6.12
N TYR A 38 -29.54 11.30 5.55
CA TYR A 38 -28.25 11.97 5.41
C TYR A 38 -28.30 12.91 4.21
N VAL A 39 -27.84 14.14 4.41
CA VAL A 39 -27.72 15.18 3.38
C VAL A 39 -26.30 15.73 3.36
N LEU A 40 -25.83 16.18 2.20
CA LEU A 40 -24.51 16.80 2.06
C LEU A 40 -24.42 18.10 2.89
N LEU A 41 -23.25 18.32 3.49
CA LEU A 41 -22.90 19.52 4.25
C LEU A 41 -21.58 20.12 3.74
N PRO A 42 -21.46 21.44 3.60
CA PRO A 42 -22.54 22.44 3.66
C PRO A 42 -23.52 22.28 2.47
N HIS A 43 -24.43 23.24 2.27
CA HIS A 43 -25.49 23.17 1.25
C HIS A 43 -24.97 22.60 -0.10
N PRO A 44 -25.74 21.77 -0.83
CA PRO A 44 -25.29 21.08 -2.05
C PRO A 44 -24.60 21.96 -3.10
N SER A 45 -24.99 23.22 -3.23
CA SER A 45 -24.32 24.20 -4.11
C SER A 45 -22.82 24.36 -3.82
N CYS A 46 -22.39 24.18 -2.56
CA CYS A 46 -20.99 24.19 -2.18
C CYS A 46 -20.28 22.88 -2.54
N ALA A 47 -21.01 21.76 -2.57
CA ALA A 47 -20.44 20.46 -2.94
C ALA A 47 -20.00 20.46 -4.41
N ILE A 48 -20.82 21.04 -5.30
CA ILE A 48 -20.51 21.21 -6.72
C ILE A 48 -19.22 22.00 -6.88
N HIS A 49 -19.14 23.18 -6.28
CA HIS A 49 -17.95 24.02 -6.38
C HIS A 49 -16.68 23.31 -5.86
N ALA A 50 -16.80 22.57 -4.75
CA ALA A 50 -15.69 21.81 -4.20
C ALA A 50 -15.23 20.66 -5.12
N LEU A 51 -16.17 19.97 -5.79
CA LEU A 51 -15.86 18.91 -6.75
C LEU A 51 -15.15 19.47 -7.98
N TRP A 52 -15.69 20.54 -8.59
CA TRP A 52 -15.06 21.22 -9.72
C TRP A 52 -13.66 21.73 -9.37
N GLN A 53 -13.52 22.43 -8.25
CA GLN A 53 -12.23 22.92 -7.79
C GLN A 53 -11.21 21.78 -7.57
N TYR A 54 -11.65 20.65 -7.02
CA TYR A 54 -10.79 19.47 -6.87
C TYR A 54 -10.33 18.94 -8.23
N CYS A 55 -11.27 18.71 -9.16
CA CYS A 55 -10.96 18.20 -10.50
C CYS A 55 -10.07 19.15 -11.30
N GLU A 56 -10.19 20.45 -11.14
CA GLU A 56 -9.35 21.45 -11.83
C GLU A 56 -7.93 21.55 -11.27
N THR A 57 -7.71 21.17 -10.01
CA THR A 57 -6.44 21.40 -9.31
C THR A 57 -5.59 20.14 -9.12
N ILE A 58 -6.16 18.96 -9.35
CA ILE A 58 -5.46 17.69 -9.20
C ILE A 58 -4.72 17.31 -10.48
N GLY A 59 -3.39 17.23 -10.44
CA GLY A 59 -2.57 16.64 -11.53
C GLY A 59 -2.93 17.13 -12.93
N GLU A 60 -3.25 16.20 -13.84
CA GLU A 60 -3.74 16.45 -15.22
C GLU A 60 -5.24 16.82 -15.31
N GLY A 61 -5.83 17.25 -14.21
CA GLY A 61 -7.23 17.63 -14.09
C GLY A 61 -8.15 16.42 -13.89
N PHE A 62 -9.25 16.37 -14.64
CA PHE A 62 -10.29 15.34 -14.53
C PHE A 62 -9.72 13.91 -14.62
N LYS A 63 -8.71 13.65 -15.46
CA LYS A 63 -8.14 12.30 -15.64
C LYS A 63 -7.50 11.73 -14.37
N ASP A 64 -6.98 12.59 -13.51
CA ASP A 64 -6.37 12.20 -12.23
C ASP A 64 -7.37 12.28 -11.05
N ALA A 65 -8.57 12.81 -11.30
CA ALA A 65 -9.60 12.95 -10.29
C ALA A 65 -10.25 11.61 -9.97
N ARG A 66 -10.33 11.27 -8.67
CA ARG A 66 -11.07 10.11 -8.17
C ARG A 66 -12.09 10.55 -7.15
N ILE A 67 -13.36 10.27 -7.41
CA ILE A 67 -14.48 10.70 -6.59
C ILE A 67 -15.21 9.46 -6.06
N PHE A 68 -15.41 9.39 -4.74
CA PHE A 68 -16.05 8.25 -4.08
C PHE A 68 -17.34 8.72 -3.41
N VAL A 69 -18.48 8.16 -3.81
CA VAL A 69 -19.81 8.54 -3.34
C VAL A 69 -20.39 7.43 -2.46
N LEU A 70 -20.57 7.73 -1.17
CA LEU A 70 -21.13 6.79 -0.19
C LEU A 70 -22.64 6.57 -0.39
N PRO A 71 -23.18 5.37 -0.12
CA PRO A 71 -24.54 4.99 -0.51
C PRO A 71 -25.64 5.48 0.46
N TYR A 72 -25.31 6.38 1.38
CA TYR A 72 -26.18 6.75 2.51
C TYR A 72 -26.76 8.15 2.42
N ALA A 73 -26.05 9.07 1.78
CA ALA A 73 -26.50 10.45 1.63
C ALA A 73 -27.34 10.59 0.37
N LEU A 74 -28.44 11.34 0.47
CA LEU A 74 -29.18 11.76 -0.71
C LEU A 74 -28.30 12.71 -1.51
N VAL A 75 -27.87 12.28 -2.69
CA VAL A 75 -27.17 13.12 -3.66
C VAL A 75 -28.24 13.93 -4.41
N PRO A 76 -28.22 15.27 -4.33
CA PRO A 76 -29.17 16.10 -5.06
C PRO A 76 -28.96 16.00 -6.57
N GLU A 77 -30.03 16.18 -7.34
CA GLU A 77 -30.06 15.97 -8.80
C GLU A 77 -28.96 16.76 -9.52
N ASN A 78 -28.78 18.04 -9.19
CA ASN A 78 -27.71 18.86 -9.76
C ASN A 78 -26.30 18.32 -9.48
N VAL A 79 -26.06 17.80 -8.27
CA VAL A 79 -24.76 17.17 -7.95
C VAL A 79 -24.59 15.85 -8.72
N ALA A 80 -25.68 15.11 -8.92
CA ALA A 80 -25.64 13.86 -9.70
C ALA A 80 -25.36 14.12 -11.17
N GLU A 81 -25.95 15.18 -11.76
CA GLU A 81 -25.66 15.63 -13.13
C GLU A 81 -24.19 16.02 -13.29
N ASP A 82 -23.64 16.83 -12.37
CA ASP A 82 -22.23 17.20 -12.37
C ASP A 82 -21.30 15.99 -12.28
N LEU A 83 -21.64 14.98 -11.46
CA LEU A 83 -20.83 13.76 -11.34
C LEU A 83 -20.79 12.98 -12.66
N VAL A 84 -21.91 12.94 -13.40
CA VAL A 84 -21.96 12.32 -14.73
C VAL A 84 -21.08 13.11 -15.70
N GLU A 85 -21.21 14.43 -15.74
CA GLU A 85 -20.38 15.30 -16.59
C GLU A 85 -18.88 15.12 -16.29
N MET A 86 -18.50 15.12 -15.01
CA MET A 86 -17.11 14.89 -14.59
C MET A 86 -16.60 13.53 -15.06
N SER A 87 -17.43 12.49 -15.00
CA SER A 87 -17.08 11.16 -15.50
C SER A 87 -16.87 11.16 -17.01
N GLU A 88 -17.71 11.87 -17.77
CA GLU A 88 -17.56 12.04 -19.23
C GLU A 88 -16.28 12.82 -19.58
N MET A 89 -15.87 13.74 -18.72
CA MET A 89 -14.60 14.48 -18.84
C MET A 89 -13.36 13.68 -18.41
N GLY A 90 -13.55 12.45 -17.91
CA GLY A 90 -12.48 11.50 -17.59
C GLY A 90 -12.21 11.27 -16.11
N ALA A 91 -12.99 11.87 -15.20
CA ALA A 91 -12.89 11.57 -13.78
C ALA A 91 -13.35 10.15 -13.47
N ASN A 92 -12.67 9.50 -12.53
CA ASN A 92 -13.09 8.19 -12.03
C ASN A 92 -14.08 8.39 -10.88
N VAL A 93 -15.37 8.27 -11.20
CA VAL A 93 -16.46 8.39 -10.22
C VAL A 93 -16.93 7.00 -9.80
N VAL A 94 -16.80 6.70 -8.51
CA VAL A 94 -17.21 5.44 -7.90
C VAL A 94 -18.41 5.68 -6.98
N CYS A 95 -19.58 5.22 -7.42
CA CYS A 95 -20.81 5.26 -6.65
C CYS A 95 -21.05 3.90 -5.99
N PHE A 96 -21.02 3.85 -4.66
CA PHE A 96 -21.32 2.64 -3.91
C PHE A 96 -22.83 2.43 -3.79
N GLU A 97 -23.23 1.19 -3.51
CA GLU A 97 -24.62 0.82 -3.26
C GLU A 97 -24.75 0.12 -1.90
N GLN A 98 -25.86 0.33 -1.21
CA GLN A 98 -26.13 -0.40 0.04
C GLN A 98 -26.31 -1.89 -0.26
N GLU A 99 -25.87 -2.75 0.65
CA GLU A 99 -25.97 -4.21 0.56
C GLU A 99 -25.17 -4.88 -0.56
N LYS A 100 -24.40 -4.10 -1.34
CA LYS A 100 -23.38 -4.63 -2.28
C LYS A 100 -21.99 -4.52 -1.67
N ASP A 101 -21.10 -5.44 -2.01
CA ASP A 101 -19.67 -5.40 -1.65
C ASP A 101 -19.37 -5.13 -0.15
N GLY A 102 -20.25 -5.64 0.72
CA GLY A 102 -20.14 -5.51 2.17
C GLY A 102 -20.65 -4.19 2.76
N TRP A 103 -21.14 -3.25 1.94
CA TRP A 103 -21.72 -1.99 2.41
C TRP A 103 -22.99 -2.25 3.23
N PRO A 104 -23.07 -1.82 4.50
CA PRO A 104 -24.24 -2.12 5.33
C PRO A 104 -25.50 -1.39 4.83
N PHE A 105 -26.65 -2.00 5.07
CA PHE A 105 -27.96 -1.36 4.89
C PHE A 105 -28.24 -0.35 6.00
N LEU A 106 -28.79 0.81 5.65
CA LEU A 106 -29.20 1.85 6.58
C LEU A 106 -30.62 2.32 6.27
N LYS A 107 -31.56 2.03 7.18
CA LYS A 107 -32.94 2.48 7.02
C LYS A 107 -33.03 4.00 7.10
N ARG A 108 -34.02 4.56 6.41
CA ARG A 108 -34.40 5.96 6.61
C ARG A 108 -34.67 6.21 8.11
N ARG A 109 -34.19 7.33 8.64
CA ARG A 109 -34.22 7.71 10.06
C ARG A 109 -33.33 6.89 11.00
N GLN A 110 -32.59 5.90 10.49
CA GLN A 110 -31.57 5.19 11.26
C GLN A 110 -30.24 5.93 11.18
N ARG A 111 -29.65 6.20 12.35
CA ARG A 111 -28.29 6.72 12.43
C ARG A 111 -27.29 5.57 12.40
N LEU A 112 -26.15 5.78 11.76
CA LEU A 112 -24.99 4.89 11.85
C LEU A 112 -24.58 4.72 13.31
N ASP A 113 -24.61 3.47 13.78
CA ASP A 113 -24.00 3.08 15.05
C ASP A 113 -22.48 2.94 14.90
N GLN A 114 -21.78 2.79 16.02
CA GLN A 114 -20.32 2.71 16.02
C GLN A 114 -19.77 1.49 15.26
N PRO A 115 -20.35 0.27 15.38
CA PRO A 115 -19.94 -0.87 14.57
C PRO A 115 -20.10 -0.63 13.07
N SER A 116 -21.26 -0.16 12.61
CA SER A 116 -21.52 0.10 11.19
C SER A 116 -20.64 1.22 10.65
N ALA A 117 -20.40 2.27 11.45
CA ALA A 117 -19.47 3.34 11.09
C ALA A 117 -18.02 2.84 10.94
N ASN A 118 -17.58 1.86 11.75
CA ASN A 118 -16.27 1.24 11.60
C ASN A 118 -16.18 0.45 10.28
N VAL A 119 -17.21 -0.32 9.94
CA VAL A 119 -17.28 -1.09 8.68
C VAL A 119 -17.23 -0.15 7.48
N VAL A 120 -18.09 0.87 7.45
CA VAL A 120 -18.12 1.91 6.39
C VAL A 120 -16.77 2.59 6.26
N THR A 121 -16.12 2.93 7.37
CA THR A 121 -14.79 3.54 7.35
C THR A 121 -13.75 2.60 6.73
N GLN A 122 -13.78 1.31 7.05
CA GLN A 122 -12.84 0.34 6.51
C GLN A 122 -13.03 0.15 5.00
N LEU A 123 -14.27 -0.12 4.56
CA LEU A 123 -14.60 -0.27 3.13
C LEU A 123 -14.19 0.95 2.31
N LEU A 124 -14.42 2.15 2.81
CA LEU A 124 -14.00 3.38 2.14
C LEU A 124 -12.47 3.47 2.04
N LEU A 125 -11.74 3.15 3.10
CA LEU A 125 -10.29 3.18 3.08
C LEU A 125 -9.70 2.17 2.10
N ASP A 126 -10.30 0.98 2.04
CA ASP A 126 -9.85 -0.07 1.15
C ASP A 126 -10.20 0.24 -0.32
N ALA A 127 -11.33 0.89 -0.58
CA ALA A 127 -11.64 1.41 -1.92
C ALA A 127 -10.70 2.56 -2.35
N ILE A 128 -10.32 3.46 -1.43
CA ILE A 128 -9.43 4.59 -1.74
C ILE A 128 -7.99 4.13 -1.93
N GLY A 129 -7.49 3.29 -1.02
CA GLY A 129 -6.07 2.98 -0.86
C GLY A 129 -5.69 1.51 -0.99
N GLY A 130 -6.62 0.64 -1.39
CA GLY A 130 -6.43 -0.81 -1.42
C GLY A 130 -6.51 -1.46 -0.04
N GLU A 131 -6.49 -2.80 -0.04
CA GLU A 131 -6.53 -3.62 1.16
C GLU A 131 -5.42 -3.24 2.16
N GLU A 132 -5.76 -3.25 3.46
CA GLU A 132 -4.83 -2.92 4.52
C GLU A 132 -3.76 -4.02 4.64
N LYS A 133 -2.64 -3.79 3.95
CA LYS A 133 -1.44 -4.64 4.01
C LYS A 133 -1.03 -4.91 5.48
N PRO A 134 -0.63 -6.15 5.84
CA PRO A 134 -0.22 -6.49 7.20
C PRO A 134 0.81 -5.50 7.76
N ASP A 135 0.66 -5.17 9.04
CA ASP A 135 1.55 -4.20 9.66
C ASP A 135 2.90 -4.83 10.05
N ASN A 136 2.93 -6.12 10.40
CA ASN A 136 4.16 -6.84 10.72
C ASN A 136 4.90 -7.34 9.45
N PRO A 137 6.24 -7.16 9.38
CA PRO A 137 7.06 -7.61 8.26
C PRO A 137 6.88 -9.07 7.86
N SER A 138 6.77 -10.00 8.81
CA SER A 138 6.69 -11.44 8.50
C SER A 138 5.45 -11.81 7.71
N ALA A 139 4.27 -11.33 8.14
CA ALA A 139 3.01 -11.56 7.42
C ALA A 139 3.04 -10.89 6.05
N TYR A 140 3.59 -9.67 5.97
CA TYR A 140 3.72 -8.96 4.71
C TYR A 140 4.57 -9.72 3.68
N ILE A 141 5.72 -10.24 4.12
CA ILE A 141 6.61 -11.02 3.25
C ILE A 141 5.93 -12.34 2.86
N ALA A 142 5.21 -12.99 3.77
CA ALA A 142 4.48 -14.21 3.46
C ALA A 142 3.42 -13.99 2.36
N ASP A 143 2.64 -12.92 2.45
CA ASP A 143 1.64 -12.56 1.42
C ASP A 143 2.30 -12.24 0.07
N ALA A 144 3.43 -11.53 0.09
CA ALA A 144 4.20 -11.21 -1.12
C ALA A 144 4.76 -12.47 -1.80
N VAL A 145 5.30 -13.41 -1.03
CA VAL A 145 5.81 -14.69 -1.54
C VAL A 145 4.68 -15.56 -2.09
N ALA A 146 3.53 -15.61 -1.41
CA ALA A 146 2.35 -16.35 -1.89
C ALA A 146 1.85 -15.81 -3.23
N SER A 147 1.97 -14.49 -3.45
CA SER A 147 1.53 -13.81 -4.66
C SER A 147 2.60 -13.77 -5.77
N CYS A 148 3.87 -14.01 -5.44
CA CYS A 148 5.00 -13.93 -6.36
C CYS A 148 6.00 -15.07 -6.06
N PRO A 149 5.83 -16.27 -6.66
CA PRO A 149 6.70 -17.42 -6.41
C PRO A 149 8.18 -17.21 -6.74
N GLN A 150 8.51 -16.25 -7.61
CA GLN A 150 9.90 -15.87 -7.92
C GLN A 150 10.57 -15.03 -6.82
N LEU A 151 9.81 -14.53 -5.84
CA LEU A 151 10.34 -13.98 -4.60
C LEU A 151 10.55 -15.13 -3.61
N VAL A 152 11.80 -15.56 -3.46
CA VAL A 152 12.14 -16.79 -2.73
C VAL A 152 12.74 -16.45 -1.37
N VAL A 153 12.16 -16.96 -0.29
CA VAL A 153 12.74 -16.89 1.06
C VAL A 153 13.70 -18.05 1.28
N VAL A 154 15.00 -17.75 1.46
CA VAL A 154 16.01 -18.80 1.63
C VAL A 154 16.17 -19.19 3.10
N SER A 155 15.84 -20.43 3.42
CA SER A 155 15.92 -20.99 4.78
C SER A 155 15.15 -20.10 5.79
N ASN A 156 15.81 -19.62 6.84
CA ASN A 156 15.26 -18.76 7.88
C ASN A 156 15.52 -17.26 7.64
N ALA A 157 15.66 -16.82 6.38
CA ALA A 157 16.04 -15.44 6.04
C ALA A 157 15.16 -14.36 6.69
N VAL A 158 13.88 -14.66 6.94
CA VAL A 158 12.90 -13.72 7.50
C VAL A 158 12.63 -13.93 9.00
N ALA A 159 13.33 -14.86 9.67
CA ALA A 159 13.03 -15.23 11.05
C ALA A 159 13.16 -14.09 12.06
N SER A 160 13.99 -13.08 11.77
CA SER A 160 14.20 -11.90 12.62
C SER A 160 13.51 -10.63 12.12
N CYS A 161 12.71 -10.69 11.04
CA CYS A 161 12.18 -9.48 10.40
C CYS A 161 11.24 -8.67 11.32
N ASP A 162 10.49 -9.34 12.20
CA ASP A 162 9.60 -8.67 13.15
C ASP A 162 10.33 -8.00 14.32
N LEU A 163 11.62 -8.31 14.53
CA LEU A 163 12.47 -7.64 15.53
C LEU A 163 12.89 -6.23 15.09
N VAL A 164 12.66 -5.86 13.82
CA VAL A 164 12.81 -4.49 13.34
C VAL A 164 11.86 -3.58 14.12
N SER A 165 12.25 -2.34 14.39
CA SER A 165 11.36 -1.40 15.07
C SER A 165 10.16 -1.04 14.18
N LYS A 166 8.98 -0.86 14.80
CA LYS A 166 7.74 -0.52 14.07
C LYS A 166 7.87 0.69 13.16
N GLN A 167 8.64 1.71 13.57
CA GLN A 167 8.93 2.89 12.75
C GLN A 167 9.67 2.59 11.44
N ARG A 168 10.24 1.39 11.31
CA ARG A 168 10.98 0.90 10.14
C ARG A 168 10.23 -0.17 9.36
N TYR A 169 9.08 -0.66 9.79
CA TYR A 169 8.30 -1.66 9.04
C TYR A 169 7.98 -1.23 7.62
N ARG A 170 7.71 0.06 7.42
CA ARG A 170 7.53 0.62 6.08
C ARG A 170 8.75 0.41 5.17
N PHE A 171 9.98 0.56 5.69
CA PHE A 171 11.17 0.31 4.88
C PHE A 171 11.21 -1.14 4.40
N VAL A 172 10.81 -2.09 5.27
CA VAL A 172 10.75 -3.50 4.86
C VAL A 172 9.71 -3.69 3.76
N ARG A 173 8.48 -3.16 3.94
CA ARG A 173 7.42 -3.26 2.93
C ARG A 173 7.80 -2.63 1.59
N ASP A 174 8.26 -1.39 1.62
CA ASP A 174 8.68 -0.64 0.43
C ASP A 174 9.83 -1.40 -0.28
N GLY A 175 10.75 -2.02 0.48
CA GLY A 175 11.83 -2.86 -0.05
C GLY A 175 11.34 -4.15 -0.72
N ILE A 176 10.38 -4.85 -0.11
CA ILE A 176 9.78 -6.05 -0.72
C ILE A 176 9.01 -5.69 -1.98
N ASP A 177 8.22 -4.60 -1.97
CA ASP A 177 7.48 -4.13 -3.14
C ASP A 177 8.42 -3.78 -4.30
N ALA A 178 9.53 -3.09 -4.02
CA ALA A 178 10.55 -2.79 -5.03
C ALA A 178 11.20 -4.05 -5.62
N LEU A 179 11.44 -5.08 -4.80
CA LEU A 179 11.99 -6.35 -5.27
C LEU A 179 10.97 -7.14 -6.12
N VAL A 180 9.69 -7.10 -5.76
CA VAL A 180 8.60 -7.68 -6.57
C VAL A 180 8.46 -6.94 -7.90
N GLU A 181 8.56 -5.60 -7.91
CA GLU A 181 8.59 -4.84 -9.17
C GLU A 181 9.81 -5.23 -10.03
N LEU A 182 10.99 -5.39 -9.42
CA LEU A 182 12.20 -5.82 -10.13
C LEU A 182 12.00 -7.19 -10.82
N ILE A 183 11.30 -8.12 -10.16
CA ILE A 183 10.89 -9.41 -10.74
C ILE A 183 9.92 -9.19 -11.91
N GLY A 184 8.88 -8.37 -11.73
CA GLY A 184 7.89 -8.07 -12.77
C GLY A 184 8.51 -7.44 -14.02
N LEU A 185 9.54 -6.62 -13.84
CA LEU A 185 10.35 -6.03 -14.91
C LEU A 185 11.41 -6.99 -15.48
N LYS A 186 11.55 -8.21 -14.93
CA LYS A 186 12.59 -9.18 -15.32
C LYS A 186 14.00 -8.57 -15.28
N GLY A 187 14.26 -7.69 -14.30
CA GLY A 187 15.50 -6.94 -14.18
C GLY A 187 15.69 -5.77 -15.17
N GLN A 188 14.72 -5.50 -16.06
CA GLN A 188 14.83 -4.47 -17.10
C GLN A 188 14.39 -3.09 -16.57
N ILE A 189 15.27 -2.45 -15.79
CA ILE A 189 14.96 -1.21 -15.05
C ILE A 189 15.28 0.10 -15.79
N GLY A 190 15.87 0.02 -17.00
CA GLY A 190 16.17 1.20 -17.82
C GLY A 190 17.19 2.18 -17.21
N GLY A 191 18.07 1.71 -16.31
CA GLY A 191 19.04 2.52 -15.56
C GLY A 191 19.89 1.66 -14.62
N THR A 192 20.50 2.28 -13.61
CA THR A 192 21.23 1.56 -12.55
C THR A 192 20.30 1.02 -11.47
N LEU A 193 20.76 0.03 -10.68
CA LEU A 193 20.00 -0.47 -9.53
C LEU A 193 19.79 0.62 -8.48
N GLU A 194 20.79 1.48 -8.28
CA GLU A 194 20.70 2.67 -7.43
C GLU A 194 19.55 3.58 -7.86
N ASP A 195 19.46 3.92 -9.13
CA ASP A 195 18.39 4.77 -9.66
C ASP A 195 17.01 4.14 -9.45
N PHE A 196 16.93 2.81 -9.62
CA PHE A 196 15.70 2.06 -9.39
C PHE A 196 15.24 2.15 -7.92
N PHE A 197 16.12 1.82 -6.96
CA PHE A 197 15.76 1.88 -5.54
C PHE A 197 15.61 3.31 -5.01
N TRP A 198 16.30 4.29 -5.60
CA TRP A 198 16.16 5.70 -5.26
C TRP A 198 14.74 6.22 -5.54
N LYS A 199 14.09 5.78 -6.63
CA LYS A 199 12.66 6.10 -6.91
C LYS A 199 11.74 5.61 -5.79
N TRP A 200 12.08 4.47 -5.18
CA TRP A 200 11.41 3.91 -4.00
C TRP A 200 11.82 4.55 -2.67
N LYS A 201 12.76 5.50 -2.69
CA LYS A 201 13.35 6.15 -1.49
C LYS A 201 14.01 5.12 -0.56
N LEU A 202 14.67 4.14 -1.17
CA LEU A 202 15.43 3.08 -0.52
C LEU A 202 16.92 3.28 -0.81
N ASP A 203 17.74 3.13 0.22
CA ASP A 203 19.19 3.22 0.09
C ASP A 203 19.74 1.82 -0.23
N LEU A 204 20.44 1.70 -1.36
CA LEU A 204 21.16 0.49 -1.76
C LEU A 204 22.62 0.60 -1.32
N ALA A 205 23.14 -0.43 -0.68
CA ALA A 205 24.58 -0.64 -0.52
C ALA A 205 25.03 -1.77 -1.43
N GLN A 206 26.11 -1.53 -2.18
CA GLN A 206 26.80 -2.51 -3.03
C GLN A 206 28.23 -2.79 -2.57
N SER A 207 28.67 -2.12 -1.51
CA SER A 207 30.00 -2.30 -0.93
C SER A 207 29.95 -2.04 0.58
N GLY A 208 30.83 -2.71 1.31
CA GLY A 208 30.85 -2.70 2.77
C GLY A 208 29.74 -3.55 3.40
N GLY A 209 29.99 -4.04 4.61
CA GLY A 209 29.11 -4.98 5.32
C GLY A 209 29.52 -6.44 5.14
N ASP A 210 28.66 -7.33 5.64
CA ASP A 210 28.86 -8.78 5.59
C ASP A 210 28.70 -9.34 4.16
N ASN A 211 29.54 -10.30 3.79
CA ASN A 211 29.40 -11.04 2.55
C ASN A 211 28.33 -12.10 2.70
N ILE A 212 27.46 -12.20 1.70
CA ILE A 212 26.45 -13.25 1.64
C ILE A 212 26.63 -14.04 0.36
N LYS A 213 26.88 -15.33 0.55
CA LYS A 213 27.01 -16.32 -0.51
C LYS A 213 25.72 -17.09 -0.66
N LEU A 214 25.28 -17.24 -1.90
CA LEU A 214 24.16 -18.09 -2.27
C LEU A 214 24.63 -19.14 -3.27
N ASP A 215 24.21 -20.38 -3.05
CA ASP A 215 24.34 -21.50 -3.98
C ASP A 215 22.93 -22.04 -4.29
N VAL A 216 22.51 -21.98 -5.55
CA VAL A 216 21.17 -22.41 -6.00
C VAL A 216 21.32 -23.68 -6.83
N TYR A 217 20.56 -24.70 -6.45
CA TYR A 217 20.50 -25.98 -7.15
C TYR A 217 19.15 -26.17 -7.84
N LEU A 218 19.15 -26.69 -9.06
CA LEU A 218 17.98 -27.19 -9.78
C LEU A 218 18.27 -28.63 -10.21
N ASP A 219 17.40 -29.59 -9.86
CA ASP A 219 17.62 -31.02 -10.09
C ASP A 219 19.00 -31.53 -9.61
N GLY A 220 19.47 -31.01 -8.46
CA GLY A 220 20.78 -31.35 -7.89
C GLY A 220 21.99 -30.75 -8.61
N ARG A 221 21.79 -29.91 -9.63
CA ARG A 221 22.87 -29.18 -10.32
C ARG A 221 22.92 -27.74 -9.86
N SER A 222 24.12 -27.24 -9.53
CA SER A 222 24.35 -25.83 -9.22
C SER A 222 24.06 -24.98 -10.47
N VAL A 223 23.05 -24.12 -10.41
CA VAL A 223 22.65 -23.20 -11.48
C VAL A 223 23.05 -21.75 -11.20
N HIS A 224 23.33 -21.41 -9.94
CA HIS A 224 23.83 -20.09 -9.55
C HIS A 224 24.72 -20.21 -8.32
N LYS A 225 25.86 -19.51 -8.32
CA LYS A 225 26.75 -19.45 -7.16
C LYS A 225 27.45 -18.10 -7.13
N GLU A 226 27.09 -17.26 -6.17
CA GLU A 226 27.61 -15.90 -6.09
C GLU A 226 27.74 -15.46 -4.63
N THR A 227 28.82 -14.72 -4.35
CA THR A 227 29.01 -13.96 -3.11
C THR A 227 28.80 -12.49 -3.42
N SER A 228 27.89 -11.84 -2.69
CA SER A 228 27.61 -10.41 -2.82
C SER A 228 27.52 -9.75 -1.45
N CYS A 229 27.72 -8.43 -1.41
CA CYS A 229 27.43 -7.59 -0.24
C CYS A 229 26.24 -6.65 -0.50
N ILE A 230 25.47 -6.93 -1.56
CA ILE A 230 24.33 -6.10 -1.97
C ILE A 230 23.21 -6.20 -0.93
N HIS A 231 22.73 -5.05 -0.46
CA HIS A 231 21.60 -4.98 0.45
C HIS A 231 20.92 -3.63 0.45
N LEU A 232 19.62 -3.62 0.76
CA LEU A 232 18.91 -2.41 1.13
C LEU A 232 19.17 -2.10 2.59
N LYS A 233 19.33 -0.82 2.91
CA LYS A 233 19.65 -0.33 4.25
C LYS A 233 18.82 0.89 4.62
N LYS A 234 18.64 1.10 5.92
CA LYS A 234 18.12 2.36 6.48
C LYS A 234 18.60 2.54 7.91
N GLY A 235 18.81 3.79 8.32
CA GLY A 235 19.04 4.12 9.72
C GLY A 235 20.42 3.77 10.25
N ASP A 236 21.46 3.94 9.43
CA ASP A 236 22.86 3.80 9.87
C ASP A 236 23.16 4.63 11.12
N HIS A 237 24.13 4.18 11.90
CA HIS A 237 24.54 4.81 13.17
C HIS A 237 23.43 4.84 14.24
N THR A 238 22.44 3.94 14.14
CA THR A 238 21.43 3.72 15.17
C THR A 238 21.56 2.31 15.74
N ASN A 239 20.73 1.97 16.75
CA ASN A 239 20.69 0.61 17.28
C ASN A 239 20.26 -0.41 16.20
N PRO A 240 20.60 -1.70 16.34
CA PRO A 240 20.33 -2.71 15.32
C PRO A 240 18.87 -2.75 14.85
N GLN A 241 17.91 -2.64 15.78
CA GLN A 241 16.47 -2.69 15.48
C GLN A 241 16.00 -1.49 14.64
N ASN A 242 16.69 -0.35 14.74
CA ASN A 242 16.43 0.86 13.95
C ASN A 242 17.25 0.96 12.66
N CYS A 243 18.18 0.00 12.47
CA CYS A 243 19.11 -0.11 11.37
C CYS A 243 18.82 -1.38 10.51
N PRO A 244 17.60 -1.57 9.98
CA PRO A 244 17.26 -2.79 9.26
C PRO A 244 18.08 -2.98 7.97
N ARG A 245 18.18 -4.24 7.55
CA ARG A 245 18.84 -4.68 6.33
C ARG A 245 17.96 -5.68 5.58
N ILE A 246 17.92 -5.56 4.26
CA ILE A 246 17.37 -6.59 3.35
C ILE A 246 18.51 -7.02 2.43
N TYR A 247 19.07 -8.18 2.70
CA TYR A 247 20.03 -8.79 1.80
C TYR A 247 19.30 -9.68 0.81
N TYR A 248 19.64 -9.51 -0.45
CA TYR A 248 19.04 -10.27 -1.53
C TYR A 248 20.05 -10.52 -2.65
N GLN A 249 19.77 -11.52 -3.48
CA GLN A 249 20.42 -11.69 -4.77
C GLN A 249 19.34 -11.87 -5.84
N ALA A 250 19.50 -11.17 -6.96
CA ALA A 250 18.61 -11.24 -8.09
C ALA A 250 19.28 -12.04 -9.22
N VAL A 251 18.62 -13.08 -9.72
CA VAL A 251 19.22 -14.09 -10.60
C VAL A 251 18.32 -14.33 -11.79
N ALA A 252 18.85 -14.15 -13.00
CA ALA A 252 18.18 -14.55 -14.23
C ALA A 252 18.48 -16.04 -14.50
N LEU A 253 17.45 -16.88 -14.40
CA LEU A 253 17.50 -18.30 -14.74
C LEU A 253 16.68 -18.55 -16.02
N PRO A 254 16.88 -19.68 -16.72
CA PRO A 254 16.08 -20.02 -17.89
C PRO A 254 14.56 -20.03 -17.63
N SER A 255 14.13 -20.36 -16.42
CA SER A 255 12.72 -20.39 -16.00
C SER A 255 12.15 -19.04 -15.57
N GLY A 256 12.99 -18.00 -15.40
CA GLY A 256 12.54 -16.68 -15.00
C GLY A 256 13.57 -15.85 -14.25
N TYR A 257 13.16 -14.65 -13.85
CA TYR A 257 13.96 -13.75 -13.02
C TYR A 257 13.55 -13.92 -11.56
N TYR A 258 14.47 -14.38 -10.72
CA TYR A 258 14.24 -14.68 -9.31
C TYR A 258 14.90 -13.64 -8.42
N VAL A 259 14.27 -13.36 -7.28
CA VAL A 259 14.92 -12.64 -6.19
C VAL A 259 14.93 -13.54 -4.97
N PHE A 260 16.12 -13.87 -4.48
CA PHE A 260 16.33 -14.66 -3.27
C PHE A 260 16.54 -13.71 -2.09
N LEU A 261 15.64 -13.74 -1.12
CA LEU A 261 15.79 -13.08 0.17
C LEU A 261 16.72 -13.93 1.06
N LEU A 262 17.84 -13.34 1.45
CA LEU A 262 18.91 -14.03 2.18
C LEU A 262 18.93 -13.64 3.67
N TYR A 263 18.49 -12.42 3.96
CA TYR A 263 18.23 -11.93 5.31
C TYR A 263 17.32 -10.70 5.28
N VAL A 264 16.31 -10.67 6.16
CA VAL A 264 15.48 -9.49 6.43
C VAL A 264 15.37 -9.32 7.94
N GLY A 265 15.90 -8.22 8.47
CA GLY A 265 15.85 -7.98 9.91
C GLY A 265 16.71 -6.81 10.39
N PRO A 266 16.89 -6.66 11.71
CA PRO A 266 17.85 -5.73 12.31
C PRO A 266 19.26 -5.88 11.75
N HIS A 267 20.09 -4.85 11.84
CA HIS A 267 21.51 -5.00 11.51
C HIS A 267 22.12 -6.16 12.30
N ARG A 268 22.96 -6.94 11.64
CA ARG A 268 23.71 -8.04 12.23
C ARG A 268 25.14 -7.98 11.74
N GLU A 269 26.00 -8.80 12.34
CA GLU A 269 27.38 -8.98 11.92
C GLU A 269 27.60 -10.42 11.46
N GLY A 270 28.65 -10.59 10.66
CA GLY A 270 29.15 -11.87 10.19
C GLY A 270 28.57 -12.31 8.84
N ASP A 271 29.45 -12.86 8.02
CA ASP A 271 29.13 -13.42 6.72
C ASP A 271 28.06 -14.53 6.82
N LEU A 272 27.37 -14.75 5.70
CA LEU A 272 26.35 -15.78 5.55
C LEU A 272 26.63 -16.64 4.33
N GLU A 273 26.43 -17.95 4.49
CA GLU A 273 26.31 -18.87 3.37
C GLU A 273 24.91 -19.47 3.37
N LYS A 274 24.30 -19.51 2.19
CA LYS A 274 22.94 -20.02 1.97
C LYS A 274 22.95 -20.98 0.80
N ILE A 275 22.21 -22.07 0.95
CA ILE A 275 21.95 -23.03 -0.12
C ILE A 275 20.43 -23.07 -0.32
N HIS A 276 20.00 -23.02 -1.58
CA HIS A 276 18.59 -23.16 -1.94
C HIS A 276 18.42 -24.20 -3.05
N HIS A 277 17.38 -25.00 -2.95
CA HIS A 277 16.98 -25.97 -3.97
C HIS A 277 15.69 -25.46 -4.59
N LEU A 278 15.73 -25.13 -5.88
CA LEU A 278 14.53 -24.82 -6.64
C LEU A 278 13.84 -26.13 -7.02
N ASP A 279 12.53 -26.16 -6.82
CA ASP A 279 11.70 -27.25 -7.30
C ASP A 279 11.51 -27.15 -8.81
N SER A 280 11.55 -28.30 -9.49
CA SER A 280 11.28 -28.40 -10.91
C SER A 280 9.77 -28.28 -11.12
N THR A 281 9.32 -27.15 -11.66
CA THR A 281 7.93 -26.95 -12.12
C THR A 281 7.60 -27.79 -13.34
#